data_AF-A0A0E2ALR4-F1
#
_entry.id   AF-A0A0E2ALR4-F1
#
_cell.length_a   1.000
_cell.length_b   1.000
_cell.length_c   1.000
_cell.angle_alpha   90.00
_cell.angle_beta   90.00
_cell.angle_gamma   90.00
#
_symmetry.space_group_name_H-M   'P 1'
#
loop_
_entity.id
_entity.type
_entity.pdbx_description
1 polymer ?
#
loop_
_entity_poly.entity_id
_entity_poly.type
_entity_poly.pdbx_seq_one_letter_code
_entity_poly.pdbx_strand_id
1 'polypeptide(L)'
;MYNNITTFIHNLFGTDEFVPLHAPLFIGNEKKYLAECIDTTFVSSVGKFVDRFEEQVACYTGSKRAVVCVSGTNALHMGMLLVGVER
;
A
#
# COMPACT_ATOMS: atom_id res chain seq x y z
N MET A 1 32.08 -10.10 4.96
CA MET A 1 31.40 -10.82 6.08
C MET A 1 30.18 -11.61 5.61
N TYR A 2 29.53 -11.27 4.49
CA TYR A 2 28.29 -11.94 4.04
C TYR A 2 28.40 -12.67 2.68
N ASN A 3 29.60 -12.86 2.13
CA ASN A 3 29.80 -13.38 0.77
C ASN A 3 29.09 -14.72 0.52
N ASN A 4 29.11 -15.65 1.49
CA ASN A 4 28.43 -16.93 1.34
C ASN A 4 26.90 -16.77 1.20
N ILE A 5 26.31 -15.81 1.91
CA ILE A 5 24.87 -15.53 1.87
C ILE A 5 24.50 -14.82 0.57
N THR A 6 25.28 -13.82 0.16
CA THR A 6 25.02 -13.10 -1.09
C THR A 6 25.15 -14.05 -2.29
N THR A 7 26.19 -14.90 -2.33
CA THR A 7 26.35 -15.92 -3.38
C THR A 7 25.19 -16.92 -3.38
N PHE A 8 24.71 -17.36 -2.22
CA PHE A 8 23.52 -18.22 -2.15
C PHE A 8 22.27 -17.53 -2.74
N ILE A 9 22.04 -16.26 -2.40
CA ILE A 9 20.89 -15.48 -2.90
C ILE A 9 20.97 -15.31 -4.42
N HIS A 10 22.12 -14.91 -4.95
CA HIS A 10 22.31 -14.75 -6.39
C HIS A 10 22.11 -16.08 -7.15
N ASN A 11 22.62 -17.19 -6.61
CA ASN A 11 22.38 -18.52 -7.17
C ASN A 11 20.90 -18.93 -7.12
N LEU A 12 20.20 -18.63 -6.02
CA LEU A 12 18.77 -18.95 -5.85
C LEU A 12 17.90 -18.21 -6.87
N PHE A 13 18.18 -16.93 -7.10
CA PHE A 13 17.44 -16.10 -8.06
C PHE A 13 18.02 -16.15 -9.49
N GLY A 14 19.13 -16.86 -9.70
CA GLY A 14 19.76 -17.03 -11.01
C GLY A 14 20.25 -15.72 -11.62
N THR A 15 20.70 -14.76 -10.80
CA THR A 15 21.14 -13.45 -11.25
C THR A 15 22.28 -12.91 -10.40
N ASP A 16 23.28 -12.29 -11.04
CA ASP A 16 24.36 -11.54 -10.36
C ASP A 16 24.01 -10.05 -10.18
N GLU A 17 22.84 -9.62 -10.69
CA GLU A 17 22.33 -8.25 -10.55
C GLU A 17 21.76 -7.99 -9.14
N PHE A 18 21.52 -6.71 -8.83
CA PHE A 18 20.88 -6.31 -7.57
C PHE A 18 19.55 -7.05 -7.35
N VAL A 19 19.45 -7.76 -6.22
CA VAL A 19 18.24 -8.47 -5.79
C VAL A 19 17.47 -7.58 -4.80
N PRO A 20 16.36 -6.95 -5.21
CA PRO A 20 15.56 -6.13 -4.30
C PRO A 20 14.84 -7.01 -3.27
N LEU A 21 14.75 -6.53 -2.03
CA LEU A 21 13.96 -7.20 -0.98
C LEU A 21 12.45 -7.09 -1.24
N HIS A 22 12.01 -5.98 -1.85
CA HIS A 22 10.62 -5.72 -2.19
C HIS A 22 10.57 -4.71 -3.34
N ALA A 23 9.59 -4.88 -4.23
CA ALA A 23 9.30 -3.95 -5.32
C ALA A 23 7.79 -3.80 -5.50
N PRO A 24 7.27 -2.61 -5.86
CA PRO A 24 5.88 -2.45 -6.23
C PRO A 24 5.54 -3.32 -7.45
N LEU A 25 4.40 -4.01 -7.39
CA LEU A 25 3.88 -4.80 -8.50
C LEU A 25 2.60 -4.16 -9.02
N PHE A 26 2.57 -3.87 -10.32
CA PHE A 26 1.39 -3.37 -11.04
C PHE A 26 0.97 -4.42 -12.09
N ILE A 27 0.39 -5.52 -11.62
CA ILE A 27 0.10 -6.72 -12.44
C ILE A 27 -1.39 -6.89 -12.74
N GLY A 28 -2.24 -6.02 -12.21
CA GLY A 28 -3.69 -6.09 -12.33
C GLY A 28 -4.30 -4.85 -12.97
N ASN A 29 -5.37 -4.34 -12.35
CA ASN A 29 -6.16 -3.23 -12.88
C ASN A 29 -5.63 -1.84 -12.45
N GLU A 30 -4.46 -1.74 -11.83
CA GLU A 30 -3.97 -0.50 -11.23
C GLU A 30 -3.89 0.63 -12.27
N LYS A 31 -3.33 0.34 -13.45
CA LYS A 31 -3.26 1.31 -14.56
C LYS A 31 -4.64 1.72 -15.06
N LYS A 32 -5.58 0.78 -15.14
CA LYS A 32 -6.95 1.03 -15.60
C LYS A 32 -7.69 1.95 -14.63
N TYR A 33 -7.64 1.65 -13.34
CA TYR A 33 -8.30 2.47 -12.32
C TYR A 33 -7.69 3.86 -12.22
N LEU A 34 -6.36 3.98 -12.36
CA LEU A 34 -5.70 5.28 -12.40
C LEU A 34 -6.12 6.12 -13.62
N ALA A 35 -6.18 5.52 -14.82
CA ALA A 35 -6.67 6.21 -16.01
C ALA A 35 -8.11 6.70 -15.83
N GLU A 36 -8.97 5.88 -15.22
CA GLU A 36 -10.34 6.23 -14.93
C GLU A 36 -10.48 7.39 -13.92
N CYS A 37 -9.57 7.51 -12.94
CA CYS A 37 -9.51 8.70 -12.08
C CYS A 37 -9.24 9.98 -12.89
N ILE A 38 -8.35 9.90 -13.88
CA ILE A 38 -8.01 11.04 -14.76
C ILE A 38 -9.22 11.39 -15.63
N ASP A 39 -9.83 10.39 -16.27
CA ASP A 39 -10.99 10.57 -17.16
C ASP A 39 -12.20 11.18 -16.43
N THR A 40 -12.41 10.75 -15.18
CA THR A 40 -13.53 11.23 -14.35
C THR A 40 -13.21 12.50 -13.56
N THR A 41 -11.97 12.99 -13.61
CA THR A 41 -11.44 14.13 -12.84
C THR A 41 -11.44 13.97 -11.31
N PHE A 42 -11.82 12.79 -10.80
CA PHE A 42 -11.71 12.45 -9.38
C PHE A 42 -10.29 12.00 -9.03
N VAL A 43 -9.38 12.98 -8.99
CA VAL A 43 -7.93 12.79 -8.70
C VAL A 43 -7.53 13.22 -7.29
N SER A 44 -8.49 13.63 -6.46
CA SER A 44 -8.27 14.11 -5.10
C SER A 44 -8.55 13.03 -4.05
N SER A 45 -8.58 13.41 -2.77
CA SER A 45 -8.84 12.54 -1.62
C SER A 45 -10.30 12.04 -1.51
N VAL A 46 -11.12 12.23 -2.54
CA VAL A 46 -12.52 11.84 -2.59
C VAL A 46 -12.80 11.23 -3.96
N GLY A 47 -13.54 10.12 -3.98
CA GLY A 47 -13.99 9.48 -5.21
C GLY A 47 -14.27 8.00 -5.01
N LYS A 48 -14.94 7.40 -5.99
CA LYS A 48 -15.44 6.01 -5.91
C LYS A 48 -14.39 4.96 -5.54
N PHE A 49 -13.13 5.18 -5.89
CA PHE A 49 -12.05 4.24 -5.59
C PHE A 49 -11.61 4.33 -4.12
N VAL A 50 -11.79 5.48 -3.46
CA VAL A 50 -11.60 5.62 -2.02
C VAL A 50 -12.69 4.84 -1.29
N ASP A 51 -13.96 5.10 -1.62
CA ASP A 51 -15.11 4.43 -0.99
C ASP A 51 -15.02 2.91 -1.14
N ARG A 52 -14.72 2.44 -2.37
CA ARG A 52 -14.55 1.02 -2.66
C ARG A 52 -13.38 0.42 -1.88
N PHE A 53 -12.27 1.13 -1.76
CA PHE A 53 -11.10 0.62 -1.01
C PHE A 53 -11.42 0.49 0.48
N GLU A 54 -12.11 1.47 1.07
CA GLU A 54 -12.56 1.40 2.47
C GLU A 54 -13.49 0.21 2.70
N GLU A 55 -14.49 0.01 1.84
CA GLU A 55 -15.40 -1.13 1.92
C GLU A 55 -14.64 -2.47 1.81
N GLN A 56 -13.74 -2.59 0.84
CA GLN A 56 -12.95 -3.80 0.63
C GLN A 56 -12.01 -4.10 1.79
N VAL A 57 -11.35 -3.09 2.36
CA VAL A 57 -10.46 -3.26 3.51
C VAL A 57 -11.25 -3.60 4.78
N ALA A 58 -12.42 -2.99 5.00
CA ALA A 58 -13.30 -3.34 6.11
C ALA A 58 -13.74 -4.82 6.00
N CYS A 59 -14.16 -5.26 4.81
CA CYS A 59 -14.51 -6.65 4.54
C CYS A 59 -13.32 -7.61 4.75
N TYR A 60 -12.15 -7.29 4.18
CA TYR A 60 -10.96 -8.12 4.27
C TYR A 60 -10.45 -8.30 5.71
N THR A 61 -10.52 -7.25 6.52
CA THR A 61 -10.04 -7.27 7.91
C THR A 61 -11.09 -7.74 8.91
N GLY A 62 -12.36 -7.82 8.51
CA GLY A 62 -13.49 -8.03 9.42
C GLY A 62 -13.83 -6.82 10.30
N SER A 63 -13.27 -5.64 10.01
CA SER A 63 -13.51 -4.42 10.77
C SER A 63 -14.90 -3.85 10.44
N LYS A 64 -15.57 -3.24 11.42
CA LYS A 64 -16.88 -2.59 11.20
C LYS A 64 -16.80 -1.44 10.20
N ARG A 65 -15.67 -0.72 10.17
CA ARG A 65 -15.37 0.41 9.29
C ARG A 65 -13.87 0.43 9.01
N ALA A 66 -13.48 0.99 7.86
CA ALA A 66 -12.10 1.36 7.54
C ALA A 66 -12.10 2.80 7.02
N VAL A 67 -11.00 3.52 7.23
CA VAL A 67 -10.82 4.90 6.77
C VAL A 67 -9.46 5.02 6.09
N VAL A 68 -9.43 5.54 4.88
CA VAL A 68 -8.18 5.78 4.14
C VAL A 68 -7.42 6.93 4.77
N CYS A 69 -6.12 6.72 4.96
CA CYS A 69 -5.17 7.72 5.44
C CYS A 69 -4.04 7.90 4.42
N VAL A 70 -3.39 9.06 4.44
CA VAL A 70 -2.25 9.36 3.54
C VAL A 70 -1.02 8.48 3.79
N SER A 71 -0.91 7.89 4.99
CA SER A 71 0.15 6.93 5.36
C SER A 71 -0.25 6.14 6.62
N GLY A 72 0.48 5.06 6.90
CA GLY A 72 0.33 4.30 8.15
C GLY A 72 0.64 5.13 9.40
N THR A 73 1.66 6.00 9.35
CA THR A 73 1.98 6.90 10.46
C THR A 73 0.85 7.89 10.74
N ASN A 74 0.22 8.43 9.69
CA ASN A 74 -0.95 9.30 9.86
C ASN A 74 -2.12 8.54 10.49
N ALA A 75 -2.37 7.30 10.06
CA ALA A 75 -3.43 6.47 10.63
C ALA A 75 -3.24 6.25 12.14
N LEU A 76 -2.00 5.97 12.57
CA LEU A 76 -1.67 5.85 13.99
C LEU A 76 -1.86 7.17 14.73
N HIS A 77 -1.36 8.28 14.17
CA HIS A 77 -1.53 9.60 14.76
C HIS A 77 -3.01 9.94 14.99
N MET A 78 -3.85 9.72 13.98
CA MET A 78 -5.29 9.93 14.08
C MET A 78 -5.94 9.01 15.13
N GLY A 79 -5.49 7.75 15.21
CA GLY A 79 -5.94 6.83 16.25
C GLY A 79 -5.61 7.30 17.68
N MET A 80 -4.41 7.86 17.88
CA MET A 80 -3.99 8.44 19.17
C MET A 80 -4.84 9.66 19.54
N LEU A 81 -5.07 10.57 18.58
CA LEU A 81 -5.97 11.71 18.80
C LEU A 81 -7.40 11.28 19.12
N LEU A 82 -7.92 10.25 18.45
CA LEU A 82 -9.28 9.73 18.66
C LEU A 82 -9.50 9.20 20.08
N VAL A 83 -8.47 8.62 20.71
CA VAL A 83 -8.53 8.14 22.10
C VAL A 83 -8.10 9.19 23.12
N GLY A 84 -7.94 10.45 22.70
CA GLY A 84 -7.68 11.59 23.59
C GLY A 84 -6.20 11.81 23.95
N VAL A 85 -5.25 11.25 23.19
CA VAL A 85 -3.83 11.57 23.39
C VAL A 85 -3.53 12.97 22.85
N GLU A 86 -2.97 13.82 23.71
CA GLU A 86 -2.56 15.18 23.39
C GLU A 86 -1.03 15.29 23.25
N ARG A 87 -0.55 16.45 22.77
CA ARG A 87 0.89 16.72 22.55
C ARG A 87 1.64 17.06 23.83
#